data_AF-A0A067YEA7-F1
#
_entry.id   AF-A0A067YEA7-F1
#
_cell.length_a   1.000
_cell.length_b   1.000
_cell.length_c   1.000
_cell.angle_alpha   90.00
_cell.angle_beta   90.00
_cell.angle_gamma   90.00
#
_symmetry.space_group_name_H-M   'P 1'
#
loop_
_entity.id
_entity.type
_entity.pdbx_description
1 polymer ?
#
loop_
_entity_poly.entity_id
_entity_poly.type
_entity_poly.pdbx_seq_one_letter_code
_entity_poly.pdbx_strand_id
1 'polypeptide(L)'
;DMYPIPLPLAMFDVVFNHHINSFIRQVEKIREKAFVFVIESYNEAKVKYDVYKVEKSITKQSRTFQIPGYTIPVVNIEASPFTVEMFPLGYVIPKEINTPNFTILGSGFSVPSYTLVLPFPELPTLHVPKFLELSLPELSIPKN
;
A
#
# COMPACT_ATOMS: atom_id res chain seq x y z
N ASP A 1 21.49 18.47 -60.45
CA ASP A 1 20.21 19.10 -60.10
C ASP A 1 19.64 18.48 -58.83
N MET A 2 19.75 19.20 -57.72
CA MET A 2 19.09 18.84 -56.46
C MET A 2 18.22 20.03 -56.10
N TYR A 3 16.91 19.90 -56.29
CA TYR A 3 15.97 20.93 -55.86
C TYR A 3 15.86 20.87 -54.33
N PRO A 4 16.27 21.92 -53.58
CA PRO A 4 15.98 21.97 -52.16
C PRO A 4 14.48 22.21 -52.00
N ILE A 5 13.76 21.20 -51.52
CA ILE A 5 12.37 21.36 -51.08
C ILE A 5 12.43 22.27 -49.86
N PRO A 6 11.85 23.48 -49.88
CA PRO A 6 11.72 24.27 -48.67
C PRO A 6 10.65 23.59 -47.84
N LEU A 7 11.06 22.72 -46.92
CA LEU A 7 10.18 22.22 -45.89
C LEU A 7 9.65 23.46 -45.15
N PRO A 8 8.35 23.81 -45.25
CA PRO A 8 7.87 25.02 -44.61
C PRO A 8 7.82 24.71 -43.12
N LEU A 9 8.89 25.07 -42.41
CA LEU A 9 9.06 24.87 -40.97
C LEU A 9 7.81 25.33 -40.20
N ALA A 10 7.20 26.43 -40.65
CA ALA A 10 5.94 26.95 -40.13
C ALA A 10 4.75 25.96 -40.20
N MET A 11 4.68 25.11 -41.22
CA MET A 11 3.64 24.08 -41.34
C MET A 11 3.87 22.94 -40.35
N PHE A 12 5.13 22.57 -40.12
CA PHE A 12 5.51 21.60 -39.09
C PHE A 12 5.22 22.15 -37.70
N ASP A 13 5.56 23.41 -37.42
CA ASP A 13 5.28 24.06 -36.14
C ASP A 13 3.78 24.06 -35.82
N VAL A 14 2.91 24.40 -36.79
CA VAL A 14 1.45 24.41 -36.59
C VAL A 14 0.91 23.01 -36.31
N VAL A 15 1.34 22.01 -37.07
CA VAL A 15 0.88 20.62 -36.90
C VAL A 15 1.37 20.03 -35.58
N PHE A 16 2.66 20.21 -35.23
CA PHE A 16 3.21 19.72 -33.97
C PHE A 16 2.55 20.40 -32.76
N ASN A 17 2.39 21.72 -32.78
CA ASN A 17 1.73 22.45 -31.69
C ASN A 17 0.28 22.00 -31.50
N HIS A 18 -0.45 21.72 -32.59
CA HIS A 18 -1.81 21.18 -32.48
C HIS A 18 -1.86 19.82 -31.77
N HIS A 19 -0.96 18.90 -32.10
CA HIS A 19 -0.89 17.58 -31.48
C HIS A 19 -0.42 17.66 -30.01
N ILE A 20 0.55 18.52 -29.71
CA ILE A 20 1.02 18.77 -28.33
C ILE A 20 -0.12 19.29 -27.46
N ASN A 21 -0.87 20.29 -27.93
CA ASN A 21 -2.02 20.83 -27.19
C ASN A 21 -3.12 19.76 -26.97
N SER A 22 -3.36 18.91 -27.97
CA SER A 22 -4.31 17.80 -27.83
C SER A 22 -3.85 16.77 -26.79
N PHE A 23 -2.56 16.44 -26.77
CA PHE A 23 -1.95 15.55 -25.78
C PHE A 23 -2.03 16.12 -24.36
N ILE A 24 -1.64 17.39 -24.17
CA ILE A 24 -1.74 18.10 -22.88
C ILE A 24 -3.17 18.03 -22.35
N ARG A 25 -4.17 18.33 -23.19
CA ARG A 25 -5.59 18.25 -22.79
C ARG A 25 -6.01 16.85 -22.35
N GLN A 26 -5.49 15.79 -22.96
CA GLN A 26 -5.80 14.42 -22.53
C GLN A 26 -5.16 14.09 -21.19
N VAL A 27 -3.91 14.53 -20.97
CA VAL A 27 -3.21 14.38 -19.69
C VAL A 27 -3.96 15.12 -18.58
N GLU A 28 -4.43 16.34 -18.83
CA GLU A 28 -5.23 17.11 -17.87
C GLU A 28 -6.52 16.38 -17.49
N LYS A 29 -7.24 15.80 -18.46
CA LYS A 29 -8.44 14.99 -18.20
C LYS A 29 -8.14 13.75 -17.36
N ILE A 30 -7.04 13.05 -17.64
CA ILE A 30 -6.63 11.87 -16.87
C ILE A 30 -6.24 12.28 -15.45
N ARG A 31 -5.53 13.40 -15.29
CA ARG A 31 -5.16 13.97 -13.98
C ARG A 31 -6.40 14.28 -13.14
N GLU A 32 -7.40 14.95 -13.71
CA GLU A 32 -8.65 15.26 -12.99
C GLU A 32 -9.36 13.98 -12.52
N LYS A 33 -9.47 12.97 -13.40
CA LYS A 33 -10.08 11.70 -13.05
C LYS A 33 -9.31 10.94 -11.96
N ALA A 34 -7.97 10.91 -12.06
CA ALA A 34 -7.13 10.27 -11.06
C ALA A 34 -7.25 10.96 -9.69
N PHE A 35 -7.33 12.30 -9.67
CA PHE A 35 -7.53 13.06 -8.45
C PHE A 35 -8.87 12.73 -7.77
N VAL A 36 -9.96 12.73 -8.54
CA VAL A 36 -11.29 12.34 -8.04
C VAL A 36 -11.26 10.91 -7.49
N PHE A 37 -10.69 9.97 -8.25
CA PHE A 37 -10.59 8.57 -7.83
C PHE A 37 -9.83 8.41 -6.50
N VAL A 38 -8.69 9.09 -6.32
CA VAL A 38 -7.89 9.03 -5.08
C VAL A 38 -8.68 9.59 -3.90
N ILE A 39 -9.35 10.73 -4.07
CA ILE A 39 -10.13 11.37 -3.00
C ILE A 39 -11.33 10.51 -2.61
N GLU A 40 -12.10 10.04 -3.59
CA GLU A 40 -13.27 9.19 -3.35
C GLU A 40 -12.86 7.89 -2.66
N SER A 41 -11.84 7.21 -3.17
CA SER A 41 -11.33 5.96 -2.57
C SER A 41 -10.85 6.17 -1.15
N TYR A 42 -10.14 7.26 -0.88
CA TYR A 42 -9.69 7.60 0.47
C TYR A 42 -10.86 7.89 1.41
N ASN A 43 -11.84 8.69 0.97
CA ASN A 43 -13.00 9.04 1.79
C ASN A 43 -13.83 7.79 2.11
N GLU A 44 -14.04 6.90 1.14
CA GLU A 44 -14.72 5.63 1.37
C GLU A 44 -13.96 4.75 2.37
N ALA A 45 -12.63 4.62 2.20
CA ALA A 45 -11.79 3.86 3.12
C ALA A 45 -11.82 4.47 4.53
N LYS A 46 -11.79 5.80 4.64
CA LYS A 46 -11.87 6.53 5.91
C LYS A 46 -13.20 6.29 6.62
N VAL A 47 -14.32 6.40 5.92
CA VAL A 47 -15.66 6.14 6.50
C VAL A 47 -15.75 4.70 7.00
N LYS A 48 -15.32 3.72 6.19
CA LYS A 48 -15.28 2.32 6.62
C LYS A 48 -14.40 2.16 7.86
N TYR A 49 -13.18 2.70 7.83
CA TYR A 49 -12.25 2.67 8.95
C TYR A 49 -12.86 3.26 10.24
N ASP A 50 -13.52 4.42 10.16
CA ASP A 50 -14.15 5.08 11.30
C ASP A 50 -15.33 4.28 11.85
N VAL A 51 -16.22 3.77 10.97
CA VAL A 51 -17.33 2.88 11.36
C VAL A 51 -16.79 1.65 12.07
N TYR A 52 -15.80 0.98 11.48
CA TYR A 52 -15.18 -0.20 12.09
C TYR A 52 -14.51 0.13 13.43
N LYS A 53 -13.80 1.26 13.53
CA LYS A 53 -13.17 1.70 14.77
C LYS A 53 -14.22 1.93 15.87
N VAL A 54 -15.35 2.56 15.54
CA VAL A 54 -16.44 2.82 16.48
C VAL A 54 -17.15 1.52 16.89
N GLU A 55 -17.64 0.72 15.93
CA GLU A 55 -18.35 -0.54 16.20
C GLU A 55 -17.49 -1.52 17.01
N LYS A 56 -16.21 -1.67 16.64
CA LYS A 56 -15.30 -2.60 17.33
C LYS A 56 -14.77 -2.06 18.64
N SER A 57 -14.72 -0.74 18.84
CA SER A 57 -14.47 -0.14 20.16
C SER A 57 -15.62 -0.38 21.14
N ILE A 58 -16.84 -0.60 20.64
CA ILE A 58 -18.01 -0.95 21.45
C ILE A 58 -17.98 -2.46 21.78
N THR A 59 -17.51 -3.32 20.86
CA THR A 59 -17.29 -4.77 21.12
C THR A 59 -15.94 -5.10 21.75
N LYS A 60 -15.39 -4.17 22.55
CA LYS A 60 -13.98 -3.92 22.91
C LYS A 60 -13.12 -5.04 23.50
N GLN A 61 -13.61 -6.26 23.67
CA GLN A 61 -12.80 -7.29 24.32
C GLN A 61 -11.90 -7.95 23.29
N SER A 62 -10.61 -7.58 23.30
CA SER A 62 -9.58 -8.37 22.65
C SER A 62 -9.72 -9.81 23.12
N ARG A 63 -9.75 -10.73 22.16
CA ARG A 63 -10.03 -12.12 22.47
C ARG A 63 -8.71 -12.84 22.63
N THR A 64 -8.47 -13.29 23.85
CA THR A 64 -7.31 -14.08 24.19
C THR A 64 -7.62 -15.54 23.92
N PHE A 65 -6.85 -16.17 23.03
CA PHE A 65 -6.92 -17.59 22.76
C PHE A 65 -5.73 -18.29 23.41
N GLN A 66 -6.01 -19.39 24.11
CA GLN A 66 -4.97 -20.29 24.58
C GLN A 66 -4.76 -21.38 23.55
N ILE A 67 -3.52 -21.50 23.09
CA ILE A 67 -3.08 -22.54 22.17
C ILE A 67 -2.44 -23.63 23.02
N PRO A 68 -2.92 -24.89 22.95
CA PRO A 68 -2.31 -26.00 23.66
C PRO A 68 -0.92 -26.28 23.10
N GLY A 69 -0.05 -26.89 23.92
CA GLY A 69 1.26 -27.35 23.45
C GLY A 69 1.13 -28.42 22.38
N TYR A 70 2.05 -28.44 21.43
CA TYR A 70 2.05 -29.39 20.31
C TYR A 70 3.47 -29.76 19.88
N THR A 71 3.61 -30.92 19.26
CA THR A 71 4.88 -31.39 18.70
C THR A 71 4.82 -31.37 17.19
N ILE A 72 5.81 -30.77 16.53
CA ILE A 72 5.96 -30.82 15.08
C ILE A 72 6.82 -32.05 14.72
N PRO A 73 6.24 -33.15 14.22
CA PRO A 73 6.94 -34.44 14.11
C PRO A 73 8.08 -34.43 13.07
N VAL A 74 8.01 -33.57 12.06
CA VAL A 74 9.04 -33.49 11.01
C VAL A 74 10.39 -33.00 11.56
N VAL A 75 10.35 -32.19 12.62
CA VAL A 75 11.52 -31.51 13.18
C VAL A 75 11.69 -31.75 14.69
N ASN A 76 10.87 -32.62 15.28
CA ASN A 76 10.84 -32.90 16.73
C ASN A 76 10.90 -31.62 17.58
N ILE A 77 10.12 -30.61 17.20
CA ILE A 77 9.99 -29.38 17.98
C ILE A 77 8.79 -29.54 18.91
N GLU A 78 9.02 -29.44 20.21
CA GLU A 78 7.97 -29.37 21.23
C GLU A 78 7.68 -27.91 21.55
N ALA A 79 6.49 -27.45 21.19
CA ALA A 79 5.99 -26.13 21.55
C ALA A 79 5.19 -26.23 22.85
N SER A 80 5.57 -25.43 23.85
CA SER A 80 4.77 -25.28 25.08
C SER A 80 3.45 -24.54 24.79
N PRO A 81 2.43 -24.68 25.66
CA PRO A 81 1.22 -23.88 25.54
C PRO A 81 1.52 -22.38 25.56
N PHE A 82 0.77 -21.61 24.77
CA PHE A 82 0.96 -20.17 24.69
C PHE A 82 -0.32 -19.43 24.38
N THR A 83 -0.24 -18.10 24.44
CA THR A 83 -1.39 -17.21 24.35
C THR A 83 -1.28 -16.29 23.15
N VAL A 84 -2.40 -16.11 22.45
CA VAL A 84 -2.52 -15.18 21.34
C VAL A 84 -3.62 -14.18 21.66
N GLU A 85 -3.30 -12.90 21.64
CA GLU A 85 -4.29 -11.83 21.68
C GLU A 85 -4.67 -11.47 20.25
N MET A 86 -5.93 -11.62 19.87
CA MET A 86 -6.42 -11.21 18.55
C MET A 86 -6.81 -9.73 18.52
N PHE A 87 -6.64 -9.10 17.35
CA PHE A 87 -7.24 -7.79 17.12
C PHE A 87 -8.77 -7.86 17.15
N PRO A 88 -9.44 -6.75 17.53
CA PRO A 88 -10.89 -6.61 17.36
C PRO A 88 -11.36 -6.65 15.89
N LEU A 89 -10.43 -6.54 14.93
CA LEU A 89 -10.68 -6.44 13.48
C LEU A 89 -11.06 -7.77 12.81
N GLY A 90 -10.94 -8.91 13.49
CA GLY A 90 -11.32 -10.22 12.94
C GLY A 90 -10.42 -11.36 13.41
N TYR A 91 -10.83 -12.60 13.12
CA TYR A 91 -10.19 -13.82 13.62
C TYR A 91 -8.83 -14.16 12.98
N VAL A 92 -8.35 -13.37 12.02
CA VAL A 92 -7.22 -13.74 11.16
C VAL A 92 -5.91 -13.04 11.56
N ILE A 93 -5.98 -11.86 12.18
CA ILE A 93 -4.78 -11.06 12.47
C ILE A 93 -4.54 -10.99 13.99
N PRO A 94 -3.44 -11.57 14.50
CA PRO A 94 -3.08 -11.46 15.90
C PRO A 94 -2.54 -10.06 16.21
N LYS A 95 -2.92 -9.53 17.36
CA LYS A 95 -2.38 -8.29 17.95
C LYS A 95 -1.06 -8.58 18.66
N GLU A 96 -1.04 -9.64 19.45
CA GLU A 96 0.14 -10.05 20.20
C GLU A 96 0.27 -11.58 20.18
N ILE A 97 1.46 -12.05 19.86
CA ILE A 97 1.84 -13.47 19.96
C ILE A 97 2.99 -13.57 20.95
N ASN A 98 2.79 -14.32 22.02
CA ASN A 98 3.86 -14.72 22.92
C ASN A 98 4.28 -16.14 22.55
N THR A 99 5.48 -16.31 22.00
CA THR A 99 5.98 -17.65 21.68
C THR A 99 6.85 -18.15 22.82
N PRO A 100 6.64 -19.38 23.31
CA PRO A 100 7.43 -19.93 24.40
C PRO A 100 8.85 -20.28 23.92
N ASN A 101 9.77 -20.44 24.87
CA ASN A 101 11.08 -21.03 24.59
C ASN A 101 10.89 -22.48 24.12
N PHE A 102 11.56 -22.86 23.03
CA PHE A 102 11.54 -24.24 22.55
C PHE A 102 12.93 -24.69 22.13
N THR A 103 13.17 -26.00 22.25
CA THR A 103 14.42 -26.64 21.85
C THR A 103 14.18 -27.48 20.61
N ILE A 104 15.10 -27.43 19.66
CA ILE A 104 15.08 -28.31 18.50
C ILE A 104 15.80 -29.61 18.91
N LEU A 105 15.04 -30.67 19.17
CA LEU A 105 15.57 -31.97 19.61
C LEU A 105 16.66 -32.47 18.64
N GLY A 106 17.80 -32.88 19.19
CA GLY A 106 18.94 -33.41 18.43
C GLY A 106 19.90 -32.37 17.84
N SER A 107 19.61 -31.08 17.95
CA SER A 107 20.47 -30.02 17.39
C SER A 107 21.30 -29.24 18.42
N GLY A 108 20.91 -29.28 19.70
CA GLY A 108 21.51 -28.45 20.75
C GLY A 108 21.11 -26.97 20.71
N PHE A 109 20.28 -26.55 19.74
CA PHE A 109 19.79 -25.18 19.62
C PHE A 109 18.50 -24.96 20.41
N SER A 110 18.48 -23.87 21.20
CA SER A 110 17.31 -23.37 21.91
C SER A 110 16.89 -22.03 21.31
N VAL A 111 15.61 -21.87 21.00
CA VAL A 111 15.04 -20.63 20.51
C VAL A 111 14.36 -19.92 21.68
N PRO A 112 14.85 -18.74 22.10
CA PRO A 112 14.30 -18.05 23.27
C PRO A 112 12.87 -17.59 23.03
N SER A 113 12.15 -17.40 24.13
CA SER A 113 10.82 -16.78 24.11
C SER A 113 10.91 -15.37 23.52
N TYR A 114 9.95 -15.02 22.67
CA TYR A 114 9.81 -13.69 22.09
C TYR A 114 8.34 -13.29 22.01
N THR A 115 8.11 -11.99 22.03
CA THR A 115 6.77 -11.38 21.90
C THR A 115 6.71 -10.60 20.60
N LEU A 116 5.81 -10.99 19.71
CA LEU A 116 5.49 -10.23 18.50
C LEU A 116 4.25 -9.39 18.76
N VAL A 117 4.41 -8.07 18.74
CA VAL A 117 3.30 -7.11 18.82
C VAL A 117 3.12 -6.49 17.44
N LEU A 118 1.92 -6.65 16.87
CA LEU A 118 1.55 -5.96 15.65
C LEU A 118 0.89 -4.62 16.02
N PRO A 119 1.34 -3.48 15.49
CA PRO A 119 0.65 -2.21 15.66
C PRO A 119 -0.67 -2.22 14.86
N PHE A 120 -1.68 -1.51 15.35
CA PHE A 120 -2.93 -1.37 14.62
C PHE A 120 -2.69 -0.55 13.34
N PRO A 121 -3.17 -1.00 12.17
CA PRO A 121 -3.00 -0.24 10.93
C PRO A 121 -3.82 1.05 10.99
N GLU A 122 -3.13 2.19 10.99
CA GLU A 122 -3.76 3.51 10.94
C GLU A 122 -3.93 3.97 9.49
N LEU A 123 -5.07 4.60 9.19
CA LEU A 123 -5.27 5.23 7.89
C LEU A 123 -4.36 6.48 7.80
N PRO A 124 -3.45 6.58 6.83
CA PRO A 124 -2.56 7.72 6.71
C PRO A 124 -3.36 9.00 6.47
N THR A 125 -2.87 10.14 6.98
CA THR A 125 -3.52 11.42 6.73
C THR A 125 -3.35 11.82 5.27
N LEU A 126 -4.44 11.84 4.50
CA LEU A 126 -4.40 12.38 3.14
C LEU A 126 -4.34 13.91 3.18
N HIS A 127 -3.13 14.44 3.02
CA HIS A 127 -2.94 15.84 2.67
C HIS A 127 -3.27 15.99 1.19
N VAL A 128 -4.50 16.41 0.88
CA VAL A 128 -4.90 16.71 -0.50
C VAL A 128 -4.20 18.01 -0.89
N PRO A 129 -3.23 17.98 -1.82
CA PRO A 129 -2.69 19.22 -2.35
C PRO A 129 -3.81 19.92 -3.14
N LYS A 130 -3.86 21.26 -3.10
CA LYS A 130 -4.84 22.03 -3.90
C LYS A 130 -4.75 21.71 -5.39
N PHE A 131 -3.59 21.22 -5.85
CA PHE A 131 -3.31 20.77 -7.21
C PHE A 131 -2.36 19.57 -7.18
N LEU A 132 -2.64 18.52 -7.97
CA LEU A 132 -1.63 17.49 -8.28
C LEU A 132 -0.67 18.06 -9.34
N GLU A 133 0.56 18.38 -8.94
CA GLU A 133 1.63 18.71 -9.88
C GLU A 133 2.14 17.43 -10.56
N LEU A 134 1.43 17.00 -11.59
CA LEU A 134 1.97 16.05 -12.57
C LEU A 134 2.67 16.86 -13.65
N SER A 135 3.99 17.04 -13.53
CA SER A 135 4.79 17.66 -14.58
C SER A 135 4.97 16.67 -15.73
N LEU A 136 4.63 17.09 -16.95
CA LEU A 136 5.06 16.37 -18.14
C LEU A 136 6.57 16.49 -18.31
N PRO A 137 7.28 15.45 -18.79
CA PRO A 137 8.69 15.59 -19.14
C PRO A 137 8.84 16.68 -20.21
N GLU A 138 9.87 17.53 -20.07
CA GLU A 138 10.22 18.51 -21.09
C GLU A 138 10.62 17.79 -22.38
N LEU A 139 9.78 17.88 -23.40
CA LEU A 139 10.07 17.37 -24.73
C LEU A 139 10.93 18.39 -25.47
N SER A 140 12.25 18.21 -25.44
CA SER A 140 13.17 19.00 -26.28
C SER A 140 13.29 18.40 -27.68
N ILE A 141 13.16 19.22 -28.71
CA ILE A 141 13.53 18.82 -30.09
C ILE A 141 15.06 18.70 -30.14
N PRO A 142 15.63 17.60 -30.66
CA PRO A 142 17.08 17.46 -30.81
C PRO A 142 17.61 18.59 -31.71
N LYS A 143 18.57 19.37 -31.19
CA LYS A 143 19.33 20.34 -32.00
C LYS A 143 20.27 19.56 -32.92
N ASN A 144 20.12 19.77 -34.23
CA ASN A 144 21.06 19.34 -35.24
C ASN A 144 22.11 20.42 -35.51
#